data_AF-A0A833RBA1-F1
#
_entry.id   AF-A0A833RBA1-F1
#
_cell.length_a   1.000
_cell.length_b   1.000
_cell.length_c   1.000
_cell.angle_alpha   90.00
_cell.angle_beta   90.00
_cell.angle_gamma   90.00
#
_symmetry.space_group_name_H-M   'P 1'
#
loop_
_entity.id
_entity.type
_entity.pdbx_description
1 polymer ?
#
loop_
_entity_poly.entity_id
_entity_poly.type
_entity_poly.pdbx_seq_one_letter_code
_entity_poly.pdbx_strand_id
1 'polypeptide(L)'
;MDEIKVANLGQAASAACSMATNFLAPVKTERQIYENSMLEDDPNANSVVSTSQEDRTVPRWGPNHKGAQELANLYSTGKRTQECICVGICITLIIVNSIFILVRLRLENLSSIAIAAFCGIVTADFGSGLVHWAADTWGSVELPILGKNFLRPFREHHIDPTSITRHDFIETNGDNFMVTIPFLYKLTWDFLTLPESEIQQKFVWTCYWFLLAIFVAMTNQIHKWSHTYFGLPSWVIWLQEHRVILPRKHHRVHHVAPHETYFCITTGWLNWPLEQLRFWYILEIIIEKATGCKPRADDLKWAQKRS
;
A
#
# COMPACT_ATOMS: atom_id res chain seq x y z
N MET A 1 42.02 -1.00 40.21
CA MET A 1 41.92 -1.45 38.80
C MET A 1 40.56 -2.07 38.48
N ASP A 2 39.82 -2.58 39.48
CA ASP A 2 38.49 -3.16 39.29
C ASP A 2 37.34 -2.15 39.15
N GLU A 3 37.38 -1.01 39.86
CA GLU A 3 36.32 0.03 39.74
C GLU A 3 36.20 0.64 38.33
N ILE A 4 37.33 0.82 37.64
CA ILE A 4 37.37 1.38 36.28
C ILE A 4 36.77 0.41 35.25
N LYS A 5 36.91 -0.92 35.46
CA LYS A 5 36.30 -1.93 34.59
C LYS A 5 34.78 -2.02 34.79
N VAL A 6 34.30 -1.88 36.04
CA VAL A 6 32.85 -1.90 36.35
C VAL A 6 32.14 -0.66 35.82
N ALA A 7 32.76 0.53 35.89
CA ALA A 7 32.21 1.76 35.33
C ALA A 7 32.05 1.72 33.80
N ASN A 8 33.02 1.14 33.09
CA ASN A 8 32.96 0.95 31.63
C ASN A 8 31.90 -0.08 31.20
N LEU A 9 31.69 -1.14 31.98
CA LEU A 9 30.62 -2.11 31.75
C LEU A 9 29.23 -1.47 31.96
N GLY A 10 29.07 -0.62 32.99
CA GLY A 10 27.83 0.12 33.24
C GLY A 10 27.48 1.11 32.13
N GLN A 11 28.46 1.84 31.59
CA GLN A 11 28.26 2.74 30.45
C GLN A 11 27.94 1.98 29.16
N ALA A 12 28.63 0.87 28.89
CA ALA A 12 28.34 0.03 27.72
C ALA A 12 26.95 -0.61 27.80
N ALA A 13 26.54 -1.10 28.98
CA ALA A 13 25.21 -1.66 29.20
C ALA A 13 24.12 -0.59 29.08
N SER A 14 24.35 0.62 29.60
CA SER A 14 23.42 1.76 29.45
C SER A 14 23.31 2.21 28.00
N ALA A 15 24.42 2.27 27.26
CA ALA A 15 24.42 2.58 25.83
C ALA A 15 23.71 1.50 25.01
N ALA A 16 23.96 0.21 25.29
CA ALA A 16 23.29 -0.90 24.63
C ALA A 16 21.79 -0.95 24.97
N CYS A 17 21.42 -0.67 26.21
CA CYS A 17 20.03 -0.61 26.64
C CYS A 17 19.31 0.60 26.02
N SER A 18 19.93 1.78 26.00
CA SER A 18 19.40 2.97 25.30
C SER A 18 19.26 2.73 23.79
N MET A 19 20.26 2.11 23.16
CA MET A 19 20.20 1.70 21.76
C MET A 19 19.09 0.70 21.49
N ALA A 20 18.93 -0.34 22.34
CA ALA A 20 17.87 -1.31 22.23
C ALA A 20 16.48 -0.68 22.45
N THR A 21 16.36 0.24 23.41
CA THR A 21 15.10 0.94 23.70
C THR A 21 14.73 1.87 22.54
N ASN A 22 15.70 2.56 21.94
CA ASN A 22 15.50 3.38 20.75
C ASN A 22 15.28 2.56 19.48
N PHE A 23 15.80 1.34 19.42
CA PHE A 23 15.59 0.42 18.29
C PHE A 23 14.21 -0.25 18.32
N LEU A 24 13.68 -0.50 19.52
CA LEU A 24 12.37 -1.12 19.75
C LEU A 24 11.24 -0.09 19.87
N ALA A 25 11.55 1.20 20.01
CA ALA A 25 10.54 2.24 20.04
C ALA A 25 9.81 2.29 18.69
N PRO A 26 8.46 2.35 18.68
CA PRO A 26 7.71 2.53 17.44
C PRO A 26 8.10 3.86 16.80
N VAL A 27 8.16 3.92 15.47
CA VAL A 27 8.52 5.16 14.74
C VAL A 27 7.58 6.31 15.09
N LYS A 28 6.32 6.02 15.42
CA LYS A 28 5.31 7.01 15.85
C LYS A 28 4.70 6.63 17.20
N THR A 29 4.57 7.61 18.09
CA THR A 29 3.81 7.48 19.34
C THR A 29 2.30 7.58 19.09
N GLU A 30 1.48 7.01 19.99
CA GLU A 30 0.01 7.12 19.91
C GLU A 30 -0.46 8.58 19.89
N ARG A 31 0.20 9.45 20.66
CA ARG A 31 -0.07 10.88 20.69
C ARG A 31 0.19 11.54 19.34
N GLN A 32 1.33 11.25 18.71
CA GLN A 32 1.64 11.76 17.38
C GLN A 32 0.63 11.28 16.35
N ILE A 33 0.18 10.03 16.43
CA ILE A 33 -0.86 9.48 15.55
C ILE A 33 -2.16 10.25 15.76
N TYR A 34 -2.60 10.44 17.01
CA TYR A 34 -3.83 11.16 17.32
C TYR A 34 -3.81 12.64 16.88
N GLU A 35 -2.76 13.38 17.23
CA GLU A 35 -2.66 14.83 16.97
C GLU A 35 -2.45 15.18 15.47
N ASN A 36 -1.91 14.25 14.67
CA ASN A 36 -1.57 14.51 13.27
C ASN A 36 -2.40 13.70 12.26
N SER A 37 -3.38 12.92 12.72
CA SER A 37 -4.32 12.25 11.82
C SER A 37 -5.50 13.14 11.45
N MET A 38 -6.05 12.92 10.27
CA MET A 38 -7.39 13.40 9.93
C MET A 38 -8.44 12.74 10.84
N LEU A 39 -9.43 13.51 11.29
CA LEU A 39 -10.55 13.01 12.09
C LEU A 39 -11.45 12.09 11.24
N GLU A 40 -11.95 11.01 11.85
CA GLU A 40 -12.75 9.98 11.15
C GLU A 40 -14.11 10.51 10.67
N ASP A 41 -14.61 11.57 11.32
CA ASP A 41 -15.88 12.25 11.05
C ASP A 41 -15.75 13.46 10.10
N ASP A 42 -14.55 13.72 9.58
CA ASP A 42 -14.28 14.89 8.73
C ASP A 42 -13.90 14.50 7.29
N PRO A 43 -14.86 14.21 6.42
CA PRO A 43 -14.58 13.73 5.06
C PRO A 43 -13.94 14.79 4.15
N ASN A 44 -13.79 16.05 4.56
CA ASN A 44 -13.20 17.13 3.76
C ASN A 44 -12.36 18.14 4.57
N ALA A 45 -11.99 17.82 5.80
CA ALA A 45 -11.08 18.58 6.66
C ALA A 45 -11.47 20.04 6.99
N ASN A 46 -12.65 20.28 7.58
CA ASN A 46 -12.98 21.60 8.17
C ASN A 46 -12.77 21.68 9.70
N SER A 47 -12.37 20.60 10.34
CA SER A 47 -12.26 20.48 11.81
C SER A 47 -10.86 20.05 12.21
N VAL A 48 -9.94 21.01 12.26
CA VAL A 48 -8.58 20.80 12.78
C VAL A 48 -8.51 21.21 14.25
N VAL A 49 -7.78 20.45 15.06
CA VAL A 49 -7.18 20.99 16.30
C VAL A 49 -6.02 21.89 15.87
N SER A 50 -6.27 23.20 15.76
CA SER A 50 -5.28 24.14 15.22
C SER A 50 -4.03 24.22 16.12
N THR A 51 -2.93 23.62 15.67
CA THR A 51 -1.63 23.70 16.36
C THR A 51 -0.80 24.91 15.92
N SER A 52 -1.14 25.54 14.77
CA SER A 52 -0.49 26.75 14.27
C SER A 52 -1.51 27.81 13.79
N GLN A 53 -1.03 29.04 13.60
CA GLN A 53 -1.84 30.17 13.14
C GLN A 53 -2.14 30.08 11.62
N GLU A 54 -1.26 29.44 10.85
CA GLU A 54 -1.37 29.24 9.40
C GLU A 54 -2.44 28.19 9.06
N ASP A 55 -2.52 27.10 9.85
CA ASP A 55 -3.54 26.05 9.73
C ASP A 55 -4.97 26.56 10.02
N ARG A 56 -5.12 27.78 10.57
CA ARG A 56 -6.43 28.45 10.73
C ARG A 56 -6.89 29.19 9.48
N THR A 57 -5.97 29.46 8.55
CA THR A 57 -6.22 30.30 7.37
C THR A 57 -6.14 29.56 6.04
N VAL A 58 -5.36 28.46 5.98
CA VAL A 58 -5.16 27.67 4.76
C VAL A 58 -5.33 26.18 5.10
N PRO A 59 -6.05 25.38 4.27
CA PRO A 59 -6.21 23.96 4.50
C PRO A 59 -4.86 23.22 4.50
N ARG A 60 -4.61 22.43 5.55
CA ARG A 60 -3.40 21.58 5.65
C ARG A 60 -3.42 20.43 4.64
N TRP A 61 -4.60 19.89 4.36
CA TRP A 61 -4.86 18.76 3.46
C TRP A 61 -6.30 18.86 2.91
N GLY A 62 -6.67 17.97 1.99
CA GLY A 62 -8.02 17.86 1.43
C GLY A 62 -8.20 18.57 0.08
N PRO A 63 -9.42 18.55 -0.49
CA PRO A 63 -9.66 18.91 -1.90
C PRO A 63 -9.46 20.40 -2.20
N ASN A 64 -9.41 21.25 -1.16
CA ASN A 64 -9.15 22.67 -1.28
C ASN A 64 -7.64 23.01 -1.28
N HIS A 65 -6.77 22.03 -1.05
CA HIS A 65 -5.32 22.23 -1.10
C HIS A 65 -4.84 22.43 -2.56
N LYS A 66 -4.01 23.45 -2.81
CA LYS A 66 -3.56 23.81 -4.17
C LYS A 66 -2.81 22.69 -4.88
N GLY A 67 -1.91 22.00 -4.18
CA GLY A 67 -1.23 20.80 -4.69
C GLY A 67 -2.21 19.71 -5.13
N ALA A 68 -3.28 19.45 -4.37
CA ALA A 68 -4.28 18.43 -4.73
C ALA A 68 -5.06 18.85 -5.99
N GLN A 69 -5.48 20.11 -6.08
CA GLN A 69 -6.18 20.64 -7.26
C GLN A 69 -5.33 20.54 -8.54
N GLU A 70 -4.04 20.83 -8.45
CA GLU A 70 -3.13 20.72 -9.60
C GLU A 70 -2.94 19.26 -10.03
N LEU A 71 -2.74 18.35 -9.07
CA LEU A 71 -2.61 16.92 -9.35
C LEU A 71 -3.91 16.35 -9.95
N ALA A 72 -5.08 16.73 -9.43
CA ALA A 72 -6.38 16.32 -9.97
C ALA A 72 -6.60 16.76 -11.43
N ASN A 73 -5.98 17.84 -11.88
CA ASN A 73 -6.10 18.31 -13.27
C ASN A 73 -5.21 17.56 -14.28
N LEU A 74 -4.33 16.67 -13.82
CA LEU A 74 -3.43 15.91 -14.69
C LEU A 74 -4.01 14.58 -15.17
N TYR A 75 -5.28 14.29 -14.84
CA TYR A 75 -6.01 13.14 -15.40
C TYR A 75 -6.24 13.33 -16.90
N SER A 76 -6.03 12.26 -17.68
CA SER A 76 -6.14 12.31 -19.14
C SER A 76 -7.11 11.26 -19.67
N THR A 77 -7.81 11.61 -20.74
CA THR A 77 -8.70 10.68 -21.45
C THR A 77 -7.96 9.45 -21.97
N GLY A 78 -6.69 9.61 -22.38
CA GLY A 78 -5.86 8.49 -22.84
C GLY A 78 -5.60 7.45 -21.74
N LYS A 79 -5.32 7.92 -20.51
CA LYS A 79 -5.17 7.06 -19.33
C LYS A 79 -6.45 6.30 -19.03
N ARG A 80 -7.60 6.99 -19.03
CA ARG A 80 -8.91 6.37 -18.81
C ARG A 80 -9.22 5.26 -19.81
N THR A 81 -8.94 5.49 -21.09
CA THR A 81 -9.14 4.46 -22.14
C THR A 81 -8.28 3.22 -21.87
N GLN A 82 -7.01 3.41 -21.48
CA GLN A 82 -6.12 2.31 -21.11
C GLN A 82 -6.66 1.52 -19.92
N GLU A 83 -7.11 2.19 -18.86
CA GLU A 83 -7.69 1.54 -17.68
C GLU A 83 -8.92 0.69 -18.05
N CYS A 84 -9.86 1.23 -18.84
CA CYS A 84 -11.04 0.49 -19.29
C CYS A 84 -10.67 -0.78 -20.06
N ILE A 85 -9.72 -0.69 -20.99
CA ILE A 85 -9.24 -1.84 -21.78
C ILE A 85 -8.60 -2.87 -20.86
N CYS A 86 -7.71 -2.45 -19.96
CA CYS A 86 -7.01 -3.36 -19.05
C CYS A 86 -7.96 -4.05 -18.08
N VAL A 87 -8.95 -3.34 -17.53
CA VAL A 87 -9.97 -3.94 -16.67
C VAL A 87 -10.78 -4.98 -17.46
N GLY A 88 -11.23 -4.66 -18.68
CA GLY A 88 -11.98 -5.60 -19.52
C GLY A 88 -11.18 -6.88 -19.85
N ILE A 89 -9.92 -6.74 -20.26
CA ILE A 89 -9.03 -7.88 -20.55
C ILE A 89 -8.81 -8.72 -19.29
N CYS A 90 -8.46 -8.07 -18.18
CA CYS A 90 -8.17 -8.77 -16.93
C CYS A 90 -9.39 -9.52 -16.39
N ILE A 91 -10.59 -8.92 -16.37
CA ILE A 91 -11.83 -9.60 -15.98
C ILE A 91 -12.08 -10.83 -16.87
N THR A 92 -11.88 -10.70 -18.18
CA THR A 92 -12.05 -11.82 -19.11
C THR A 92 -11.08 -12.96 -18.78
N LEU A 93 -9.81 -12.65 -18.54
CA LEU A 93 -8.81 -13.65 -18.15
C LEU A 93 -9.11 -14.27 -16.79
N ILE A 94 -9.61 -13.49 -15.82
CA ILE A 94 -10.03 -14.01 -14.51
C ILE A 94 -11.14 -15.05 -14.69
N ILE A 95 -12.17 -14.74 -15.49
CA ILE A 95 -13.29 -15.65 -15.75
C ILE A 95 -12.80 -16.93 -16.43
N VAL A 96 -12.00 -16.80 -17.49
CA VAL A 96 -11.46 -17.96 -18.23
C VAL A 96 -10.62 -18.86 -17.33
N ASN A 97 -9.66 -18.29 -16.58
CA ASN A 97 -8.84 -19.07 -15.65
C ASN A 97 -9.68 -19.69 -14.53
N SER A 98 -10.70 -18.99 -14.03
CA SER A 98 -11.62 -19.54 -13.02
C SER A 98 -12.31 -20.80 -13.53
N ILE A 99 -12.83 -20.77 -14.77
CA ILE A 99 -13.46 -21.95 -15.39
C ILE A 99 -12.45 -23.11 -15.49
N PHE A 100 -11.23 -22.85 -15.97
CA PHE A 100 -10.20 -23.88 -16.08
C PHE A 100 -9.82 -24.49 -14.73
N ILE A 101 -9.70 -23.66 -13.68
CA ILE A 101 -9.38 -24.09 -12.31
C ILE A 101 -10.54 -24.91 -11.73
N LEU A 102 -11.78 -24.44 -11.84
CA LEU A 102 -12.95 -25.10 -11.26
C LEU A 102 -13.19 -26.50 -11.84
N VAL A 103 -13.02 -26.67 -13.16
CA VAL A 103 -13.16 -27.99 -13.82
C VAL A 103 -12.08 -29.00 -13.38
N ARG A 104 -10.94 -28.50 -12.89
CA ARG A 104 -9.78 -29.31 -12.49
C ARG A 104 -9.58 -29.39 -10.98
N LEU A 105 -10.47 -28.77 -10.21
CA LEU A 105 -10.40 -28.73 -8.76
C LEU A 105 -10.63 -30.14 -8.20
N ARG A 106 -9.66 -30.65 -7.46
CA ARG A 106 -9.79 -31.91 -6.71
C ARG A 106 -9.89 -31.62 -5.23
N LEU A 107 -10.89 -32.21 -4.57
CA LEU A 107 -11.14 -31.97 -3.14
C LEU A 107 -9.96 -32.38 -2.25
N GLU A 108 -9.18 -33.37 -2.69
CA GLU A 108 -7.94 -33.80 -2.02
C GLU A 108 -6.89 -32.69 -1.91
N ASN A 109 -6.94 -31.68 -2.78
CA ASN A 109 -5.98 -30.57 -2.81
C ASN A 109 -6.44 -29.32 -2.05
N LEU A 110 -7.61 -29.34 -1.39
CA LEU A 110 -8.19 -28.15 -0.76
C LEU A 110 -7.25 -27.51 0.28
N SER A 111 -6.53 -28.30 1.07
CA SER A 111 -5.55 -27.79 2.04
C SER A 111 -4.40 -27.06 1.34
N SER A 112 -3.84 -27.65 0.29
CA SER A 112 -2.78 -27.04 -0.52
C SER A 112 -3.25 -25.75 -1.20
N ILE A 113 -4.51 -25.69 -1.64
CA ILE A 113 -5.10 -24.48 -2.24
C ILE A 113 -5.32 -23.39 -1.19
N ALA A 114 -5.74 -23.75 0.03
CA ALA A 114 -5.84 -22.81 1.15
C ALA A 114 -4.47 -22.22 1.51
N ILE A 115 -3.41 -23.05 1.51
CA ILE A 115 -2.02 -22.58 1.69
C ILE A 115 -1.63 -21.65 0.54
N ALA A 116 -1.93 -22.01 -0.71
CA ALA A 116 -1.65 -21.16 -1.87
C ALA A 116 -2.38 -19.80 -1.78
N ALA A 117 -3.63 -19.78 -1.30
CA ALA A 117 -4.39 -18.57 -1.05
C ALA A 117 -3.71 -17.70 0.03
N PHE A 118 -3.32 -18.30 1.14
CA PHE A 118 -2.63 -17.63 2.23
C PHE A 118 -1.29 -17.03 1.79
N CYS A 119 -0.47 -17.81 1.08
CA CYS A 119 0.78 -17.30 0.51
C CYS A 119 0.51 -16.19 -0.50
N GLY A 120 -0.52 -16.33 -1.34
CA GLY A 120 -0.90 -15.31 -2.32
C GLY A 120 -1.26 -13.97 -1.68
N ILE A 121 -2.07 -13.97 -0.62
CA ILE A 121 -2.46 -12.73 0.06
C ILE A 121 -1.29 -12.09 0.82
N VAL A 122 -0.41 -12.90 1.43
CA VAL A 122 0.80 -12.39 2.10
C VAL A 122 1.77 -11.78 1.08
N THR A 123 1.98 -12.44 -0.06
CA THR A 123 2.80 -11.88 -1.15
C THR A 123 2.19 -10.61 -1.72
N ALA A 124 0.87 -10.54 -1.91
CA ALA A 124 0.19 -9.32 -2.34
C ALA A 124 0.36 -8.18 -1.34
N ASP A 125 0.25 -8.47 -0.04
CA ASP A 125 0.45 -7.48 1.02
C ASP A 125 1.88 -6.93 1.01
N PHE A 126 2.88 -7.81 0.92
CA PHE A 126 4.29 -7.40 0.81
C PHE A 126 4.53 -6.57 -0.45
N GLY A 127 4.08 -7.07 -1.61
CA GLY A 127 4.25 -6.43 -2.90
C GLY A 127 3.59 -5.04 -2.93
N SER A 128 2.42 -4.91 -2.34
CA SER A 128 1.75 -3.61 -2.18
C SER A 128 2.59 -2.64 -1.36
N GLY A 129 3.17 -3.10 -0.25
CA GLY A 129 4.05 -2.27 0.58
C GLY A 129 5.32 -1.86 -0.13
N LEU A 130 5.93 -2.75 -0.92
CA LEU A 130 7.14 -2.46 -1.68
C LEU A 130 6.89 -1.39 -2.75
N VAL A 131 5.80 -1.53 -3.52
CA VAL A 131 5.43 -0.55 -4.56
C VAL A 131 5.06 0.78 -3.93
N HIS A 132 4.27 0.76 -2.84
CA HIS A 132 3.85 1.97 -2.13
C HIS A 132 5.05 2.71 -1.54
N TRP A 133 5.91 2.02 -0.79
CA TRP A 133 7.16 2.58 -0.27
C TRP A 133 8.04 3.16 -1.37
N ALA A 134 8.20 2.46 -2.50
CA ALA A 134 9.02 2.94 -3.61
C ALA A 134 8.45 4.22 -4.25
N ALA A 135 7.13 4.26 -4.45
CA ALA A 135 6.43 5.42 -5.00
C ALA A 135 6.52 6.62 -4.06
N ASP A 136 6.28 6.44 -2.77
CA ASP A 136 6.27 7.51 -1.77
C ASP A 136 7.67 8.05 -1.51
N THR A 137 8.63 7.14 -1.43
CA THR A 137 9.97 7.48 -0.96
C THR A 137 10.87 7.98 -2.09
N TRP A 138 10.75 7.42 -3.29
CA TRP A 138 11.71 7.68 -4.37
C TRP A 138 11.05 8.16 -5.66
N GLY A 139 9.73 8.03 -5.80
CA GLY A 139 9.01 8.48 -6.99
C GLY A 139 9.06 10.00 -7.16
N SER A 140 9.06 10.47 -8.40
CA SER A 140 8.73 11.85 -8.73
C SER A 140 7.69 11.92 -9.85
N VAL A 141 6.75 12.85 -9.72
CA VAL A 141 5.77 13.16 -10.76
C VAL A 141 6.40 13.75 -12.03
N GLU A 142 7.64 14.24 -11.93
CA GLU A 142 8.40 14.77 -13.05
C GLU A 142 8.97 13.65 -13.96
N LEU A 143 8.97 12.38 -13.51
CA LEU A 143 9.43 11.26 -14.33
C LEU A 143 8.57 11.11 -15.60
N PRO A 144 9.20 10.98 -16.78
CA PRO A 144 8.46 10.83 -18.03
C PRO A 144 7.67 9.53 -17.99
N ILE A 145 6.42 9.59 -18.45
CA ILE A 145 5.47 8.45 -18.55
C ILE A 145 5.00 7.93 -17.18
N LEU A 146 5.92 7.56 -16.28
CA LEU A 146 5.59 6.97 -14.96
C LEU A 146 5.07 8.00 -13.97
N GLY A 147 5.66 9.20 -13.94
CA GLY A 147 5.33 10.23 -12.96
C GLY A 147 3.86 10.64 -13.03
N LYS A 148 3.44 11.13 -14.20
CA LYS A 148 2.07 11.64 -14.41
C LYS A 148 0.98 10.59 -14.31
N ASN A 149 1.27 9.33 -14.66
CA ASN A 149 0.26 8.28 -14.75
C ASN A 149 0.16 7.39 -13.51
N PHE A 150 1.28 7.12 -12.83
CA PHE A 150 1.33 6.15 -11.73
C PHE A 150 1.72 6.75 -10.39
N LEU A 151 2.60 7.76 -10.35
CA LEU A 151 3.07 8.36 -9.09
C LEU A 151 2.22 9.53 -8.61
N ARG A 152 1.56 10.22 -9.55
CA ARG A 152 0.65 11.32 -9.26
C ARG A 152 -0.46 10.93 -8.26
N PRO A 153 -1.19 9.80 -8.41
CA PRO A 153 -2.23 9.44 -7.45
C PRO A 153 -1.71 9.28 -6.02
N PHE A 154 -0.49 8.78 -5.83
CA PHE A 154 0.14 8.67 -4.50
C PHE A 154 0.38 10.05 -3.87
N ARG A 155 0.89 11.01 -4.65
CA ARG A 155 1.10 12.39 -4.17
C ARG A 155 -0.21 13.08 -3.82
N GLU A 156 -1.21 12.96 -4.69
CA GLU A 156 -2.53 13.55 -4.43
C GLU A 156 -3.14 12.92 -3.18
N HIS A 157 -2.95 11.62 -3.00
CA HIS A 157 -3.47 10.89 -1.86
C HIS A 157 -2.85 11.31 -0.51
N HIS A 158 -1.56 11.63 -0.45
CA HIS A 158 -0.97 12.14 0.80
C HIS A 158 -1.41 13.56 1.16
N ILE A 159 -1.79 14.35 0.16
CA ILE A 159 -2.29 15.71 0.35
C ILE A 159 -3.80 15.70 0.60
N ASP A 160 -4.53 14.81 -0.06
CA ASP A 160 -5.96 14.57 0.13
C ASP A 160 -6.21 13.07 0.24
N PRO A 161 -6.12 12.52 1.47
CA PRO A 161 -6.32 11.09 1.70
C PRO A 161 -7.70 10.58 1.26
N THR A 162 -8.69 11.45 1.16
CA THR A 162 -10.05 11.09 0.74
C THR A 162 -10.25 11.12 -0.77
N SER A 163 -9.28 11.62 -1.55
CA SER A 163 -9.35 11.66 -3.03
C SER A 163 -9.69 10.32 -3.66
N ILE A 164 -9.01 9.26 -3.21
CA ILE A 164 -9.26 7.88 -3.65
C ILE A 164 -10.71 7.44 -3.45
N THR A 165 -11.44 8.00 -2.48
CA THR A 165 -12.86 7.65 -2.23
C THR A 165 -13.78 8.17 -3.33
N ARG A 166 -13.37 9.23 -4.05
CA ARG A 166 -14.14 9.91 -5.09
C ARG A 166 -13.93 9.32 -6.49
N HIS A 167 -12.91 8.49 -6.67
CA HIS A 167 -12.66 7.80 -7.95
C HIS A 167 -13.66 6.67 -8.16
N ASP A 168 -14.01 6.33 -9.39
CA ASP A 168 -14.82 5.13 -9.66
C ASP A 168 -13.97 3.84 -9.61
N PHE A 169 -14.59 2.70 -9.87
CA PHE A 169 -13.90 1.40 -9.83
C PHE A 169 -12.75 1.29 -10.83
N ILE A 170 -12.92 1.85 -12.03
CA ILE A 170 -11.94 1.75 -13.11
C ILE A 170 -10.72 2.60 -12.78
N GLU A 171 -10.93 3.83 -12.32
CA GLU A 171 -9.86 4.75 -11.96
C GLU A 171 -9.11 4.29 -10.70
N THR A 172 -9.83 3.70 -9.74
CA THR A 172 -9.20 3.15 -8.52
C THR A 172 -8.32 1.94 -8.84
N ASN A 173 -8.77 1.04 -9.73
CA ASN A 173 -8.19 -0.30 -9.87
C ASN A 173 -7.48 -0.57 -11.20
N GLY A 174 -7.61 0.32 -12.19
CA GLY A 174 -7.17 0.07 -13.57
C GLY A 174 -5.70 -0.34 -13.68
N ASP A 175 -4.82 0.26 -12.87
CA ASP A 175 -3.40 -0.08 -12.85
C ASP A 175 -3.10 -1.44 -12.24
N ASN A 176 -3.78 -1.79 -11.14
CA ASN A 176 -3.63 -3.10 -10.54
C ASN A 176 -4.12 -4.19 -11.49
N PHE A 177 -5.26 -3.95 -12.17
CA PHE A 177 -5.77 -4.85 -13.19
C PHE A 177 -4.79 -4.98 -14.34
N MET A 178 -4.20 -3.89 -14.84
CA MET A 178 -3.16 -3.94 -15.88
C MET A 178 -1.95 -4.81 -15.48
N VAL A 179 -1.40 -4.59 -14.28
CA VAL A 179 -0.21 -5.31 -13.78
C VAL A 179 -0.43 -6.82 -13.71
N THR A 180 -1.66 -7.28 -13.46
CA THR A 180 -1.98 -8.71 -13.33
C THR A 180 -2.16 -9.43 -14.67
N ILE A 181 -2.38 -8.70 -15.78
CA ILE A 181 -2.67 -9.29 -17.10
C ILE A 181 -1.60 -10.29 -17.57
N PRO A 182 -0.28 -10.00 -17.54
CA PRO A 182 0.72 -10.93 -18.04
C PRO A 182 0.72 -12.28 -17.32
N PHE A 183 0.48 -12.26 -16.00
CA PHE A 183 0.41 -13.46 -15.18
C PHE A 183 -0.85 -14.28 -15.51
N LEU A 184 -2.01 -13.64 -15.56
CA LEU A 184 -3.26 -14.31 -15.91
C LEU A 184 -3.25 -14.85 -17.34
N TYR A 185 -2.66 -14.12 -18.28
CA TYR A 185 -2.44 -14.58 -19.65
C TYR A 185 -1.55 -15.84 -19.68
N LYS A 186 -0.45 -15.84 -18.92
CA LYS A 186 0.44 -17.01 -18.82
C LYS A 186 -0.29 -18.24 -18.27
N LEU A 187 -1.17 -18.07 -17.27
CA LEU A 187 -1.98 -19.18 -16.75
C LEU A 187 -2.94 -19.72 -17.83
N THR A 188 -3.62 -18.83 -18.57
CA THR A 188 -4.50 -19.25 -19.67
C THR A 188 -3.72 -19.96 -20.76
N TRP A 189 -2.54 -19.46 -21.14
CA TRP A 189 -1.66 -20.11 -22.10
C TRP A 189 -1.25 -21.51 -21.63
N ASP A 190 -0.91 -21.68 -20.36
CA ASP A 190 -0.55 -22.99 -19.81
C ASP A 190 -1.72 -23.96 -19.85
N PHE A 191 -2.94 -23.52 -19.51
CA PHE A 191 -4.14 -24.36 -19.63
C PHE A 191 -4.44 -24.78 -21.07
N LEU A 192 -4.08 -23.98 -22.06
CA LEU A 192 -4.35 -24.26 -23.49
C LEU A 192 -3.26 -25.10 -24.16
N THR A 193 -2.02 -25.02 -23.68
CA THR A 193 -0.85 -25.59 -24.39
C THR A 193 -0.20 -26.77 -23.68
N LEU A 194 -0.33 -26.90 -22.37
CA LEU A 194 0.32 -27.97 -21.62
C LEU A 194 -0.54 -29.25 -21.59
N PRO A 195 0.09 -30.44 -21.55
CA PRO A 195 -0.62 -31.69 -21.28
C PRO A 195 -1.30 -31.66 -19.89
N GLU A 196 -2.44 -32.35 -19.76
CA GLU A 196 -3.21 -32.38 -18.51
C GLU A 196 -2.38 -32.88 -17.31
N SER A 197 -1.47 -33.85 -17.53
CA SER A 197 -0.57 -34.33 -16.47
C SER A 197 0.34 -33.23 -15.91
N GLU A 198 0.87 -32.34 -16.75
CA GLU A 198 1.69 -31.21 -16.32
C GLU A 198 0.87 -30.13 -15.62
N ILE A 199 -0.34 -29.86 -16.10
CA ILE A 199 -1.29 -28.93 -15.46
C ILE A 199 -1.58 -29.39 -14.04
N GLN A 200 -1.87 -30.68 -13.85
CA GLN A 200 -2.15 -31.24 -12.53
C GLN A 200 -0.93 -31.17 -11.59
N GLN A 201 0.29 -31.39 -12.10
CA GLN A 201 1.52 -31.22 -11.30
C GLN A 201 1.74 -29.75 -10.87
N LYS A 202 1.38 -28.79 -11.72
CA LYS A 202 1.53 -27.34 -11.48
C LYS A 202 0.29 -26.71 -10.84
N PHE A 203 -0.73 -27.49 -10.50
CA PHE A 203 -2.05 -26.96 -10.16
C PHE A 203 -2.04 -26.05 -8.92
N VAL A 204 -1.29 -26.42 -7.87
CA VAL A 204 -1.15 -25.60 -6.67
C VAL A 204 -0.46 -24.27 -6.96
N TRP A 205 0.60 -24.28 -7.78
CA TRP A 205 1.27 -23.05 -8.22
C TRP A 205 0.37 -22.18 -9.08
N THR A 206 -0.46 -22.81 -9.92
CA THR A 206 -1.47 -22.11 -10.72
C THR A 206 -2.48 -21.41 -9.83
N CYS A 207 -2.98 -22.08 -8.79
CA CYS A 207 -3.87 -21.49 -7.79
C CYS A 207 -3.19 -20.34 -7.03
N TYR A 208 -1.92 -20.49 -6.64
CA TYR A 208 -1.15 -19.44 -5.99
C TYR A 208 -1.07 -18.18 -6.86
N TRP A 209 -0.63 -18.30 -8.11
CA TRP A 209 -0.49 -17.16 -9.02
C TRP A 209 -1.83 -16.53 -9.38
N PHE A 210 -2.87 -17.35 -9.55
CA PHE A 210 -4.22 -16.87 -9.80
C PHE A 210 -4.73 -16.04 -8.61
N LEU A 211 -4.65 -16.57 -7.39
CA LEU A 211 -5.14 -15.89 -6.20
C LEU A 211 -4.30 -14.65 -5.87
N LEU A 212 -2.98 -14.71 -6.03
CA LEU A 212 -2.10 -13.54 -5.94
C LEU A 212 -2.55 -12.44 -6.91
N ALA A 213 -2.85 -12.78 -8.17
CA ALA A 213 -3.35 -11.81 -9.14
C ALA A 213 -4.70 -11.19 -8.70
N ILE A 214 -5.62 -11.98 -8.14
CA ILE A 214 -6.88 -11.46 -7.59
C ILE A 214 -6.63 -10.49 -6.42
N PHE A 215 -5.76 -10.84 -5.48
CA PHE A 215 -5.46 -9.97 -4.34
C PHE A 215 -4.79 -8.67 -4.78
N VAL A 216 -3.82 -8.72 -5.70
CA VAL A 216 -3.18 -7.54 -6.30
C VAL A 216 -4.21 -6.66 -7.01
N ALA A 217 -5.08 -7.24 -7.83
CA ALA A 217 -6.13 -6.52 -8.54
C ALA A 217 -7.06 -5.74 -7.59
N MET A 218 -7.32 -6.31 -6.40
CA MET A 218 -8.21 -5.72 -5.38
C MET A 218 -7.50 -4.81 -4.38
N THR A 219 -6.16 -4.76 -4.35
CA THR A 219 -5.40 -3.99 -3.36
C THR A 219 -5.84 -2.52 -3.30
N ASN A 220 -6.00 -1.83 -4.44
CA ASN A 220 -6.42 -0.42 -4.44
C ASN A 220 -7.87 -0.24 -4.00
N GLN A 221 -8.75 -1.20 -4.29
CA GLN A 221 -10.12 -1.18 -3.81
C GLN A 221 -10.18 -1.32 -2.29
N ILE A 222 -9.35 -2.20 -1.72
CA ILE A 222 -9.22 -2.37 -0.27
C ILE A 222 -8.63 -1.10 0.36
N HIS A 223 -7.60 -0.52 -0.26
CA HIS A 223 -7.02 0.75 0.16
C HIS A 223 -8.08 1.86 0.17
N LYS A 224 -8.89 1.99 -0.89
CA LYS A 224 -10.03 2.93 -0.94
C LYS A 224 -11.02 2.71 0.22
N TRP A 225 -11.34 1.46 0.54
CA TRP A 225 -12.22 1.15 1.68
C TRP A 225 -11.57 1.50 3.03
N SER A 226 -10.25 1.54 3.13
CA SER A 226 -9.57 2.01 4.35
C SER A 226 -9.69 3.54 4.57
N HIS A 227 -10.08 4.28 3.53
CA HIS A 227 -10.42 5.72 3.59
C HIS A 227 -11.92 6.01 3.60
N THR A 228 -12.76 5.00 3.46
CA THR A 228 -14.22 5.19 3.38
C THR A 228 -14.85 4.93 4.75
N TYR A 229 -15.31 5.98 5.43
CA TYR A 229 -15.87 5.86 6.79
C TYR A 229 -17.39 5.62 6.82
N PHE A 230 -18.11 6.02 5.76
CA PHE A 230 -19.56 5.92 5.67
C PHE A 230 -19.98 5.18 4.39
N GLY A 231 -21.11 4.47 4.44
CA GLY A 231 -21.69 3.82 3.26
C GLY A 231 -20.96 2.57 2.76
N LEU A 232 -20.00 2.02 3.53
CA LEU A 232 -19.40 0.73 3.20
C LEU A 232 -20.39 -0.42 3.39
N PRO A 233 -20.38 -1.44 2.51
CA PRO A 233 -21.14 -2.66 2.72
C PRO A 233 -20.74 -3.37 4.03
N SER A 234 -21.70 -3.95 4.74
CA SER A 234 -21.46 -4.60 6.03
C SER A 234 -20.41 -5.71 5.99
N TRP A 235 -20.29 -6.42 4.86
CA TRP A 235 -19.27 -7.46 4.71
C TRP A 235 -17.85 -6.88 4.61
N VAL A 236 -17.68 -5.69 4.01
CA VAL A 236 -16.38 -5.00 3.97
C VAL A 236 -15.99 -4.58 5.39
N ILE A 237 -16.95 -4.01 6.13
CA ILE A 237 -16.74 -3.60 7.52
C ILE A 237 -16.33 -4.82 8.36
N TRP A 238 -17.05 -5.93 8.22
CA TRP A 238 -16.73 -7.18 8.91
C TRP A 238 -15.30 -7.65 8.62
N LEU A 239 -14.88 -7.66 7.34
CA LEU A 239 -13.51 -8.05 6.96
C LEU A 239 -12.45 -7.11 7.55
N GLN A 240 -12.72 -5.80 7.61
CA GLN A 240 -11.81 -4.82 8.23
C GLN A 240 -11.72 -5.00 9.76
N GLU A 241 -12.83 -5.21 10.44
CA GLU A 241 -12.88 -5.41 11.89
C GLU A 241 -12.18 -6.69 12.33
N HIS A 242 -12.27 -7.74 11.50
CA HIS A 242 -11.59 -9.02 11.71
C HIS A 242 -10.17 -9.07 11.12
N ARG A 243 -9.66 -7.94 10.60
CA ARG A 243 -8.32 -7.80 10.02
C ARG A 243 -8.03 -8.79 8.89
N VAL A 244 -9.05 -9.21 8.14
CA VAL A 244 -8.88 -10.02 6.92
C VAL A 244 -8.38 -9.15 5.76
N ILE A 245 -8.85 -7.90 5.71
CA ILE A 245 -8.41 -6.85 4.78
C ILE A 245 -8.03 -5.60 5.56
N LEU A 246 -7.35 -4.65 4.91
CA LEU A 246 -6.77 -3.48 5.56
C LEU A 246 -7.78 -2.66 6.40
N PRO A 247 -7.62 -2.57 7.73
CA PRO A 247 -8.47 -1.76 8.58
C PRO A 247 -8.18 -0.25 8.44
N ARG A 248 -9.22 0.60 8.53
CA ARG A 248 -9.10 2.07 8.47
C ARG A 248 -8.12 2.63 9.49
N LYS A 249 -8.28 2.23 10.76
CA LYS A 249 -7.41 2.67 11.88
C LYS A 249 -5.95 2.25 11.70
N HIS A 250 -5.71 1.09 11.07
CA HIS A 250 -4.37 0.61 10.78
C HIS A 250 -3.71 1.48 9.72
N HIS A 251 -4.42 1.72 8.62
CA HIS A 251 -3.88 2.49 7.51
C HIS A 251 -3.67 3.97 7.85
N ARG A 252 -4.50 4.53 8.73
CA ARG A 252 -4.31 5.90 9.26
C ARG A 252 -2.92 6.15 9.84
N VAL A 253 -2.25 5.14 10.40
CA VAL A 253 -0.88 5.28 10.93
C VAL A 253 0.10 5.70 9.84
N HIS A 254 -0.07 5.18 8.61
CA HIS A 254 0.77 5.53 7.46
C HIS A 254 0.61 7.02 7.11
N HIS A 255 -0.63 7.51 7.02
CA HIS A 255 -1.02 8.90 6.70
C HIS A 255 -0.55 9.97 7.68
N VAL A 256 0.03 9.58 8.80
CA VAL A 256 0.68 10.53 9.70
C VAL A 256 2.02 10.94 9.08
N ALA A 257 2.24 12.23 8.87
CA ALA A 257 3.54 12.72 8.40
C ALA A 257 4.69 12.19 9.30
N PRO A 258 5.84 11.78 8.74
CA PRO A 258 6.29 11.98 7.36
C PRO A 258 6.06 10.78 6.41
N HIS A 259 4.99 10.00 6.59
CA HIS A 259 4.64 8.87 5.69
C HIS A 259 5.74 7.80 5.52
N GLU A 260 6.42 7.43 6.62
CA GLU A 260 7.61 6.58 6.58
C GLU A 260 7.39 5.14 7.08
N THR A 261 6.14 4.75 7.34
CA THR A 261 5.81 3.44 7.89
C THR A 261 4.46 2.93 7.40
N TYR A 262 4.20 1.64 7.62
CA TYR A 262 2.94 0.95 7.37
C TYR A 262 2.47 0.99 5.90
N PHE A 263 3.40 0.73 4.97
CA PHE A 263 3.17 0.80 3.52
C PHE A 263 2.28 -0.33 2.95
N CYS A 264 2.17 -1.49 3.59
CA CYS A 264 1.36 -2.60 3.09
C CYS A 264 -0.14 -2.29 3.18
N ILE A 265 -0.84 -2.36 2.04
CA ILE A 265 -2.22 -1.86 1.88
C ILE A 265 -3.22 -2.94 1.41
N THR A 266 -2.80 -4.20 1.28
CA THR A 266 -3.75 -5.29 0.95
C THR A 266 -4.45 -5.79 2.21
N THR A 267 -3.69 -6.17 3.23
CA THR A 267 -4.20 -6.60 4.53
C THR A 267 -3.57 -5.81 5.67
N GLY A 268 -2.35 -5.31 5.47
CA GLY A 268 -1.53 -4.67 6.49
C GLY A 268 -0.91 -5.65 7.48
N TRP A 269 -0.97 -6.96 7.24
CA TRP A 269 -0.41 -7.99 8.11
C TRP A 269 1.10 -7.84 8.28
N LEU A 270 1.80 -7.44 7.22
CA LEU A 270 3.25 -7.32 7.24
C LEU A 270 3.74 -5.98 7.79
N ASN A 271 2.86 -5.01 8.02
CA ASN A 271 3.26 -3.70 8.54
C ASN A 271 3.93 -3.79 9.91
N TRP A 272 3.34 -4.53 10.87
CA TRP A 272 3.94 -4.67 12.19
C TRP A 272 5.28 -5.44 12.17
N PRO A 273 5.38 -6.62 11.52
CA PRO A 273 6.67 -7.31 11.39
C PRO A 273 7.77 -6.45 10.72
N LEU A 274 7.46 -5.78 9.60
CA LEU A 274 8.43 -4.96 8.87
C LEU A 274 8.86 -3.72 9.65
N GLU A 275 7.96 -3.15 10.44
CA GLU A 275 8.26 -2.06 11.37
C GLU A 275 9.23 -2.51 12.47
N GLN A 276 8.99 -3.67 13.11
CA GLN A 276 9.89 -4.22 14.13
C GLN A 276 11.29 -4.53 13.57
N LEU A 277 11.36 -4.94 12.30
CA LEU A 277 12.61 -5.18 11.60
C LEU A 277 13.27 -3.88 11.08
N ARG A 278 12.60 -2.73 11.21
CA ARG A 278 12.99 -1.44 10.61
C ARG A 278 13.32 -1.57 9.12
N PHE A 279 12.59 -2.44 8.43
CA PHE A 279 12.92 -2.90 7.08
C PHE A 279 13.05 -1.73 6.08
N TRP A 280 12.04 -0.86 6.04
CA TRP A 280 12.00 0.31 5.15
C TRP A 280 13.11 1.31 5.46
N TYR A 281 13.30 1.63 6.74
CA TYR A 281 14.36 2.54 7.21
C TYR A 281 15.76 2.05 6.84
N ILE A 282 16.05 0.75 7.01
CA ILE A 282 17.35 0.18 6.66
C ILE A 282 17.57 0.26 5.14
N LEU A 283 16.56 -0.07 4.33
CA LEU A 283 16.65 0.07 2.88
C LEU A 283 16.90 1.52 2.46
N GLU A 284 16.26 2.48 3.12
CA GLU A 284 16.48 3.89 2.86
C GLU A 284 17.90 4.34 3.14
N ILE A 285 18.48 3.94 4.27
CA ILE A 285 19.89 4.22 4.56
C ILE A 285 20.81 3.62 3.49
N ILE A 286 20.55 2.38 3.07
CA ILE A 286 21.37 1.71 2.06
C ILE A 286 21.32 2.48 0.74
N ILE A 287 20.13 2.83 0.27
CA ILE A 287 19.93 3.55 -0.99
C ILE A 287 20.51 4.96 -0.90
N GLU A 288 20.26 5.69 0.18
CA GLU A 288 20.81 7.03 0.40
C GLU A 288 22.34 7.01 0.38
N LYS A 289 22.97 6.05 1.07
CA LYS A 289 24.44 5.89 1.05
C LYS A 289 24.98 5.51 -0.32
N ALA A 290 24.24 4.71 -1.07
CA ALA A 290 24.66 4.25 -2.40
C ALA A 290 24.47 5.32 -3.49
N THR A 291 23.46 6.18 -3.36
CA THR A 291 23.03 7.10 -4.44
C THR A 291 23.18 8.58 -4.10
N GLY A 292 23.27 8.93 -2.82
CA GLY A 292 23.18 10.31 -2.33
C GLY A 292 21.76 10.91 -2.34
N CYS A 293 20.76 10.18 -2.84
CA CYS A 293 19.37 10.65 -2.90
C CYS A 293 18.71 10.61 -1.52
N LYS A 294 17.98 11.67 -1.17
CA LYS A 294 17.22 11.74 0.09
C LYS A 294 15.82 11.13 -0.07
N PRO A 295 15.36 10.30 0.88
CA PRO A 295 14.02 9.73 0.84
C PRO A 295 12.94 10.83 0.95
N ARG A 296 11.81 10.64 0.25
CA ARG A 296 10.59 11.47 0.27
C ARG A 296 10.79 12.93 -0.16
N ALA A 297 11.86 13.24 -0.88
CA ALA A 297 12.16 14.62 -1.29
C ALA A 297 11.03 15.25 -2.15
N ASP A 298 10.43 14.48 -3.07
CA ASP A 298 9.34 14.94 -3.93
C ASP A 298 8.01 15.04 -3.16
N ASP A 299 7.70 14.07 -2.30
CA ASP A 299 6.47 14.05 -1.49
C ASP A 299 6.36 15.28 -0.59
N LEU A 300 7.45 15.61 0.11
CA LEU A 300 7.52 16.78 0.99
C LEU A 300 7.41 18.11 0.22
N LYS A 301 7.97 18.18 -1.00
CA LYS A 301 7.85 19.35 -1.89
C LYS A 301 6.39 19.64 -2.23
N TRP A 302 5.59 18.60 -2.49
CA TRP A 302 4.16 18.74 -2.80
C TRP A 302 3.32 19.08 -1.57
N ALA A 303 3.61 18.47 -0.42
CA ALA A 303 2.92 18.77 0.85
C ALA A 303 3.11 20.23 1.31
N GLN A 304 4.19 20.89 0.87
CA GLN A 304 4.47 22.30 1.17
C GLN A 304 3.81 23.29 0.18
N LYS A 305 3.22 22.81 -0.93
CA LYS A 305 2.64 23.66 -1.98
C LYS A 305 1.23 24.17 -1.61
N ARG A 306 1.20 25.10 -0.66
CA ARG A 306 -0.03 25.67 -0.06
C ARG A 306 -0.54 26.96 -0.73
N SER A 307 0.26 27.59 -1.62
CA SER A 307 -0.07 28.84 -2.34
C SER A 307 0.11 28.70 -3.84
#